data_AF-F3KM61-F1
#
_entry.id   AF-F3KM61-F1
#
_cell.length_a   1.000
_cell.length_b   1.000
_cell.length_c   1.000
_cell.angle_alpha   90.00
_cell.angle_beta   90.00
_cell.angle_gamma   90.00
#
_symmetry.space_group_name_H-M   'P 1'
#
loop_
_entity.id
_entity.type
_entity.pdbx_description
1 polymer ?
#
loop_
_entity_poly.entity_id
_entity_poly.type
_entity_poly.pdbx_seq_one_letter_code
_entity_poly.pdbx_strand_id
1 'polypeptide(L)'
;MPNCPECTAREKKKIQAKYEAETPEENRGREDLFKLFDEVEIPMKLDAATKHFICKRCGLYATREQVSDIKYRLNQKERTREDKQDDYLEWWQKSKKDKELN
;
A
#
# COMPACT_ATOMS: atom_id res chain seq x y z
N MET A 1 -11.15 11.44 10.09
CA MET A 1 -9.76 11.91 10.38
C MET A 1 -8.80 10.89 9.77
N PRO A 2 -7.67 11.26 9.13
CA PRO A 2 -6.84 10.28 8.44
C PRO A 2 -6.21 9.28 9.43
N ASN A 3 -6.13 8.02 9.02
CA ASN A 3 -5.40 7.00 9.76
C ASN A 3 -3.89 7.19 9.56
N CYS A 4 -3.10 6.81 10.57
CA CYS A 4 -1.65 6.86 10.48
C CYS A 4 -1.17 5.86 9.42
N PRO A 5 -0.51 6.32 8.34
CA PRO A 5 -0.13 5.45 7.23
C PRO A 5 0.91 4.40 7.66
N GLU A 6 1.87 4.78 8.50
CA GLU A 6 2.91 3.87 9.02
C GLU A 6 2.35 2.79 9.94
N CYS A 7 1.53 3.15 10.92
CA CYS A 7 0.93 2.17 11.83
C CYS A 7 -0.06 1.26 11.11
N THR A 8 -0.87 1.82 10.20
CA THR A 8 -1.84 1.04 9.42
C THR A 8 -1.11 0.04 8.52
N ALA A 9 -0.05 0.46 7.83
CA ALA A 9 0.75 -0.45 7.00
C ALA A 9 1.38 -1.60 7.82
N ARG A 10 1.88 -1.31 9.03
CA ARG A 10 2.42 -2.35 9.93
C ARG A 10 1.36 -3.35 10.36
N GLU A 11 0.17 -2.88 10.77
CA GLU A 11 -0.91 -3.78 11.18
C GLU A 11 -1.46 -4.58 9.98
N LYS A 12 -1.60 -3.97 8.80
CA LYS A 12 -1.99 -4.70 7.58
C LYS A 12 -1.00 -5.81 7.23
N LYS A 13 0.31 -5.56 7.31
CA LYS A 13 1.32 -6.62 7.11
C LYS A 13 1.19 -7.76 8.12
N LYS A 14 0.91 -7.46 9.40
CA LYS A 14 0.68 -8.49 10.42
C LYS A 14 -0.58 -9.30 10.14
N ILE A 15 -1.68 -8.64 9.77
CA ILE A 15 -2.94 -9.28 9.42
C ILE A 15 -2.76 -10.19 8.22
N GLN A 16 -2.06 -9.71 7.18
CA GLN A 16 -1.76 -10.51 6.00
C GLN A 16 -0.96 -11.76 6.36
N ALA A 17 0.13 -11.62 7.12
CA ALA A 17 0.94 -12.76 7.53
C ALA A 17 0.16 -13.77 8.39
N LYS A 18 -0.71 -13.29 9.29
CA LYS A 18 -1.59 -14.16 10.07
C LYS A 18 -2.60 -14.89 9.21
N TYR A 19 -3.25 -14.18 8.29
CA TYR A 19 -4.24 -14.76 7.38
C TYR A 19 -3.62 -15.81 6.46
N GLU A 20 -2.40 -15.56 5.96
CA GLU A 20 -1.67 -16.53 5.15
C GLU A 20 -1.24 -17.77 5.95
N ALA A 21 -0.92 -17.62 7.25
CA ALA A 21 -0.53 -18.71 8.12
C ALA A 21 -1.72 -19.56 8.61
N GLU A 22 -2.85 -18.93 8.90
CA GLU A 22 -4.04 -19.59 9.48
C GLU A 22 -4.99 -20.13 8.41
N THR A 23 -5.05 -19.50 7.23
CA THR A 23 -5.96 -19.89 6.16
C THR A 23 -5.24 -20.70 5.07
N PRO A 24 -5.67 -21.95 4.80
CA PRO A 24 -5.18 -22.75 3.68
C PRO A 24 -5.35 -21.99 2.37
N GLU A 25 -4.41 -22.17 1.43
CA GLU A 25 -4.36 -21.41 0.18
C GLU A 25 -5.67 -21.47 -0.63
N GLU A 26 -6.36 -22.61 -0.59
CA GLU A 26 -7.65 -22.86 -1.25
C GLU A 26 -8.81 -22.01 -0.69
N ASN A 27 -8.70 -21.55 0.56
CA ASN A 27 -9.72 -20.77 1.25
C ASN A 27 -9.35 -19.28 1.36
N ARG A 28 -8.24 -18.85 0.75
CA ARG A 28 -7.81 -17.44 0.79
C ARG A 28 -8.68 -16.57 -0.11
N GLY A 29 -9.78 -16.08 0.43
CA GLY A 29 -10.59 -15.04 -0.21
C GLY A 29 -9.92 -13.66 -0.12
N ARG A 30 -9.79 -12.97 -1.26
CA ARG A 30 -9.33 -11.57 -1.32
C ARG A 30 -10.25 -10.64 -0.54
N GLU A 31 -11.56 -10.89 -0.59
CA GLU A 31 -12.57 -10.09 0.09
C GLU A 31 -12.46 -10.17 1.62
N ASP A 32 -12.18 -11.36 2.17
CA ASP A 32 -12.05 -11.55 3.62
C ASP A 32 -10.79 -10.87 4.16
N LEU A 33 -9.69 -10.90 3.40
CA LEU A 33 -8.49 -10.15 3.74
C LEU A 33 -8.74 -8.63 3.76
N PHE A 34 -9.54 -8.10 2.82
CA PHE A 34 -9.89 -6.68 2.82
C PHE A 34 -10.78 -6.27 3.99
N LYS A 35 -11.74 -7.11 4.39
CA LYS A 35 -12.57 -6.84 5.59
C LYS A 35 -11.69 -6.67 6.83
N LEU A 36 -10.71 -7.57 7.03
CA LEU A 36 -9.75 -7.48 8.14
C LEU A 36 -8.90 -6.20 8.07
N PHE A 37 -8.57 -5.71 6.87
CA PHE A 37 -7.83 -4.46 6.70
C PHE A 37 -8.66 -3.20 6.98
N ASP A 38 -9.97 -3.24 6.76
CA ASP A 38 -10.87 -2.11 7.01
C ASP A 38 -11.18 -1.94 8.51
N GLU A 39 -11.10 -3.02 9.29
CA GLU A 39 -11.19 -2.99 10.75
C GLU A 39 -10.00 -2.25 11.42
N VAL A 40 -8.91 -2.01 10.69
CA VAL A 40 -7.72 -1.30 11.22
C VAL A 40 -7.98 0.21 11.26
N GLU A 41 -8.48 0.68 12.40
CA GLU A 41 -8.65 2.11 12.66
C GLU A 41 -7.57 2.65 13.61
N ILE A 42 -6.68 3.51 13.09
CA ILE A 42 -5.63 4.17 13.88
C ILE A 42 -5.67 5.67 13.59
N PRO A 43 -6.63 6.40 14.18
CA PRO A 43 -6.85 7.80 13.85
C PRO A 43 -5.68 8.66 14.36
N MET A 44 -5.24 9.59 13.51
CA MET A 44 -4.30 10.64 13.92
C MET A 44 -5.06 11.80 14.60
N LYS A 45 -4.40 12.55 15.47
CA LYS A 45 -4.95 13.79 16.03
C LYS A 45 -4.57 14.97 15.15
N LEU A 46 -5.51 15.87 14.87
CA LEU A 46 -5.24 17.13 14.20
C LEU A 46 -4.73 18.16 15.21
N ASP A 47 -3.58 18.75 14.93
CA ASP A 47 -3.15 20.00 15.53
C ASP A 47 -3.73 21.15 14.70
N ALA A 48 -4.69 21.87 15.26
CA ALA A 48 -5.41 22.95 14.58
C ALA A 48 -4.52 24.18 14.31
N ALA A 49 -3.48 24.41 15.11
CA ALA A 49 -2.62 25.58 14.97
C ALA A 49 -1.74 25.47 13.72
N THR A 50 -1.20 24.27 13.48
CA THR A 50 -0.25 24.02 12.40
C THR A 50 -0.87 23.25 11.23
N LYS A 51 -2.12 22.78 11.36
CA LYS A 51 -2.82 21.89 10.40
C LYS A 51 -2.10 20.56 10.16
N HIS A 52 -1.28 20.11 11.13
CA HIS A 52 -0.58 18.83 11.06
C HIS A 52 -1.38 17.72 11.74
N PHE A 53 -1.16 16.50 11.31
CA PHE A 53 -1.66 15.30 11.95
C PHE A 53 -0.55 14.66 12.77
N ILE A 54 -0.87 14.29 14.01
CA ILE A 54 0.04 13.63 14.95
C ILE A 54 -0.47 12.23 15.26
N CYS A 55 0.36 11.22 15.02
CA CYS A 55 0.09 9.85 15.46
C CYS A 55 0.63 9.64 16.87
N LYS A 56 -0.24 9.27 17.82
CA LYS A 56 0.18 8.96 19.21
C LYS A 56 0.91 7.62 19.38
N ARG A 57 0.81 6.70 18.40
CA ARG A 57 1.48 5.39 18.46
C ARG A 57 2.94 5.46 18.02
N CYS A 58 3.21 6.12 16.89
CA CYS A 58 4.56 6.16 16.31
C CYS A 58 5.20 7.56 16.31
N GLY A 59 4.49 8.60 16.74
CA GLY A 59 4.99 9.97 16.77
C GLY A 59 5.01 10.67 15.41
N LEU A 60 4.46 10.07 14.35
CA LEU A 60 4.41 10.69 13.02
C LEU A 60 3.70 12.04 13.07
N TYR A 61 4.39 13.09 12.63
CA TYR A 61 3.90 14.46 12.56
C TYR A 61 3.97 14.93 11.09
N ALA A 62 2.82 15.08 10.44
CA ALA A 62 2.78 15.30 9.00
C ALA A 62 1.52 16.07 8.56
N THR A 63 1.62 16.84 7.48
CA THR A 63 0.46 17.47 6.83
C THR A 63 -0.41 16.44 6.11
N ARG A 64 -1.60 16.84 5.67
CA ARG A 64 -2.51 15.92 4.93
C ARG A 64 -1.90 15.39 3.63
N GLU A 65 -1.15 16.24 2.93
CA GLU A 65 -0.47 15.87 1.68
C GLU A 65 0.64 14.86 1.97
N GLN A 66 1.50 15.16 2.95
CA GLN A 66 2.56 14.24 3.38
C GLN A 66 2.01 12.88 3.84
N VAL A 67 0.86 12.85 4.52
CA VAL A 67 0.19 11.59 4.88
C VAL A 67 -0.22 10.79 3.65
N SER A 68 -0.70 11.46 2.60
CA SER A 68 -1.07 10.81 1.33
C SER A 68 0.15 10.29 0.59
N ASP A 69 1.24 11.06 0.54
CA ASP A 69 2.50 10.66 -0.10
C ASP A 69 3.14 9.46 0.59
N ILE A 70 3.14 9.46 1.94
CA ILE A 70 3.62 8.33 2.74
C ILE A 70 2.76 7.10 2.45
N LYS A 71 1.43 7.23 2.40
CA LYS A 71 0.51 6.12 2.08
C LYS A 71 0.79 5.58 0.68
N TYR A 72 0.98 6.45 -0.30
CA TYR A 72 1.31 6.05 -1.66
C TYR A 72 2.61 5.25 -1.69
N ARG A 73 3.69 5.80 -1.11
CA ARG A 73 5.01 5.14 -1.03
C ARG A 73 4.96 3.79 -0.30
N LEU A 74 4.21 3.67 0.78
CA LEU A 74 4.07 2.41 1.53
C LEU A 74 3.29 1.32 0.78
N ASN A 75 2.39 1.73 -0.13
CA ASN A 75 1.62 0.81 -0.97
C ASN A 75 2.34 0.44 -2.28
N GLN A 76 3.42 1.14 -2.65
CA GLN A 76 4.22 0.77 -3.81
C GLN A 76 4.94 -0.56 -3.52
N LYS A 77 4.73 -1.55 -4.38
CA LYS A 77 5.56 -2.76 -4.40
C LYS A 77 6.99 -2.33 -4.74
N GLU A 78 7.96 -2.79 -3.98
CA GLU A 78 9.37 -2.55 -4.30
C GLU A 78 9.66 -3.22 -5.64
N ARG A 79 10.01 -2.42 -6.67
CA ARG A 79 10.24 -2.94 -8.03
C ARG A 79 11.38 -3.94 -7.99
N THR A 80 11.05 -5.20 -8.19
CA THR A 80 12.03 -6.28 -8.25
C THR A 80 12.80 -6.20 -9.57
N ARG A 81 13.95 -6.88 -9.63
CA ARG A 81 14.76 -6.96 -10.86
C ARG A 81 13.98 -7.63 -12.00
N GLU A 82 13.09 -8.56 -11.69
CA GLU A 82 12.22 -9.27 -12.65
C GLU A 82 11.18 -8.33 -13.25
N ASP A 83 10.54 -7.47 -12.45
CA ASP A 83 9.58 -6.48 -12.95
C ASP A 83 10.21 -5.55 -14.02
N LYS A 84 11.55 -5.35 -14.01
CA LYS A 84 12.27 -4.57 -15.03
C LYS A 84 12.56 -5.33 -16.33
N GLN A 85 12.65 -6.66 -16.28
CA GLN A 85 12.86 -7.49 -17.48
C GLN A 85 11.57 -7.57 -18.30
N ASP A 86 10.43 -7.63 -17.63
CA ASP A 86 9.11 -7.65 -18.27
C ASP A 86 8.83 -6.35 -19.04
N ASP A 87 9.20 -5.19 -18.48
CA ASP A 87 9.09 -3.89 -19.16
C ASP A 87 9.82 -3.86 -20.52
N TYR A 88 11.01 -4.48 -20.61
CA TYR A 88 11.78 -4.55 -21.85
C TYR A 88 11.08 -5.43 -22.89
N LEU A 89 10.52 -6.57 -22.45
CA LEU A 89 9.82 -7.50 -23.32
C LEU A 89 8.50 -6.89 -23.83
N GLU A 90 7.75 -6.20 -22.97
CA GLU A 90 6.53 -5.48 -23.34
C GLU A 90 6.80 -4.34 -24.32
N TRP A 91 7.84 -3.52 -24.07
CA TRP A 91 8.25 -2.47 -25.01
C TRP A 91 8.63 -3.05 -26.36
N TRP A 92 9.38 -4.15 -26.38
CA TRP A 92 9.80 -4.79 -27.62
C TRP A 92 8.62 -5.39 -28.40
N GLN A 93 7.69 -6.06 -27.73
CA GLN A 93 6.46 -6.59 -28.34
C GLN A 93 5.56 -5.48 -28.88
N LYS A 94 5.44 -4.37 -28.14
CA LYS A 94 4.67 -3.19 -28.57
C LYS A 94 5.31 -2.53 -29.78
N SER A 95 6.64 -2.36 -29.78
CA SER A 95 7.38 -1.85 -30.93
C SER A 95 7.27 -2.75 -32.17
N LYS A 96 7.20 -4.08 -31.98
CA LYS A 96 6.93 -5.04 -33.06
C LYS A 96 5.51 -4.88 -33.62
N LYS A 97 4.49 -4.83 -32.76
CA LYS A 97 3.09 -4.64 -33.20
C LYS A 97 2.89 -3.30 -33.93
N ASP A 98 3.48 -2.22 -33.43
CA ASP A 98 3.38 -0.89 -34.06
C ASP A 98 4.07 -0.84 -35.45
N LYS A 99 5.04 -1.73 -35.71
CA LYS A 99 5.68 -1.91 -37.03
C LYS A 99 4.88 -2.76 -38.00
N GLU A 100 4.00 -3.64 -37.53
CA GLU A 100 3.14 -4.47 -38.39
C GLU A 100 1.84 -3.74 -38.79
N LEU A 101 1.49 -2.67 -38.05
CA LEU A 101 0.32 -1.83 -38.27
C LEU A 101 0.58 -0.59 -39.16
N ASN A 102 1.84 -0.33 -39.54
CA ASN A 102 2.25 0.70 -40.50
C ASN A 102 2.80 0.04 -41.78
#